data_AF-A0A257P871-F1
#
_entry.id   AF-A0A257P871-F1
#
_cell.length_a   1.000
_cell.length_b   1.000
_cell.length_c   1.000
_cell.angle_alpha   90.00
_cell.angle_beta   90.00
_cell.angle_gamma   90.00
#
_symmetry.space_group_name_H-M   'P 1'
#
loop_
_entity.id
_entity.type
_entity.pdbx_description
1 polymer ?
#
loop_
_entity_poly.entity_id
_entity_poly.type
_entity_poly.pdbx_seq_one_letter_code
_entity_poly.pdbx_strand_id
1 'polypeptide(L)'
;MADLSKFKKGRGLGAPPSLSEASTNLVAPEVAPTPVVVPKTPVTVREMKVATGRKIDGRTLRKTNRTLAFATRVTEDFDNRVRKIAEKTGLKIVEVLEAALDAYDRENKPTG
;
A
#
# COMPACT_ATOMS: atom_id res chain seq x y z
N MET A 1 -5.43 0.58 -30.92
CA MET A 1 -3.98 0.32 -30.83
C MET A 1 -3.33 1.49 -30.09
N ALA A 2 -2.45 1.23 -29.13
CA ALA A 2 -1.72 2.30 -28.44
C ALA A 2 -0.60 2.84 -29.33
N ASP A 3 -0.47 4.16 -29.43
CA ASP A 3 0.43 4.84 -30.36
C ASP A 3 1.79 5.12 -29.68
N LEU A 4 2.83 4.42 -30.11
CA LEU A 4 4.19 4.46 -29.54
C LEU A 4 5.12 5.46 -30.26
N SER A 5 4.57 6.25 -31.18
CA SER A 5 5.30 7.21 -32.01
C SER A 5 6.01 8.32 -31.23
N LYS A 6 5.64 8.55 -29.96
CA LYS A 6 6.31 9.53 -29.07
C LYS A 6 7.57 9.01 -28.39
N PHE A 7 7.81 7.70 -28.34
CA PHE A 7 9.02 7.12 -27.74
C PHE A 7 10.28 7.24 -28.62
N LYS A 8 10.12 7.57 -29.91
CA LYS A 8 11.25 7.71 -30.84
C LYS A 8 11.73 9.16 -31.04
N LYS A 9 11.03 10.16 -30.47
CA LYS A 9 11.24 11.58 -30.81
C LYS A 9 12.00 12.40 -29.76
N GLY A 10 12.18 11.87 -28.55
CA GLY A 10 13.18 12.40 -27.62
C GLY A 10 14.52 11.75 -27.92
N ARG A 11 15.63 12.49 -27.77
CA ARG A 11 16.97 11.87 -27.62
C ARG A 11 16.79 10.63 -26.72
N GLY A 12 17.40 9.50 -27.10
CA GLY A 12 17.28 8.23 -26.37
C GLY A 12 17.69 8.34 -24.90
N LEU A 13 17.99 7.23 -24.23
CA LEU A 13 18.30 7.17 -22.79
C LEU A 13 19.60 7.91 -22.35
N GLY A 14 20.00 8.98 -23.04
CA GLY A 14 21.30 9.63 -22.93
C GLY A 14 22.37 8.85 -23.71
N ALA A 15 23.59 9.37 -23.71
CA ALA A 15 24.74 8.51 -23.97
C ALA A 15 24.82 7.49 -22.81
N PRO A 16 25.13 6.21 -23.07
CA PRO A 16 25.33 5.25 -22.00
C PRO A 16 26.42 5.76 -21.04
N PRO A 17 26.30 5.48 -19.72
CA PRO A 17 27.34 5.84 -18.76
C PRO A 17 28.68 5.23 -19.18
N SER A 18 29.77 5.92 -18.87
CA SER A 18 31.12 5.41 -19.09
C SER A 18 31.36 4.14 -18.27
N LEU A 19 32.34 3.30 -18.65
CA LEU A 19 32.67 2.07 -17.91
C LEU A 19 33.01 2.34 -16.43
N SER A 20 33.56 3.51 -16.12
CA SER A 20 33.83 3.96 -14.76
C SER A 20 32.58 4.36 -13.96
N GLU A 21 31.51 4.77 -14.64
CA GLU A 21 30.23 5.14 -14.01
C GLU A 21 29.26 3.95 -13.92
N ALA A 22 29.60 2.83 -14.55
CA ALA A 22 28.82 1.60 -14.47
C ALA A 22 28.87 1.03 -13.04
N SER A 23 27.74 0.51 -12.56
CA SER A 23 27.66 -0.08 -11.22
C SER A 23 28.63 -1.24 -11.05
N THR A 24 29.32 -1.31 -9.91
CA THR A 24 30.21 -2.41 -9.53
C THR A 24 29.49 -3.71 -9.14
N ASN A 25 28.21 -3.87 -9.52
CA ASN A 25 27.38 -5.03 -9.19
C ASN A 25 27.98 -6.35 -9.70
N LEU A 26 28.79 -6.31 -10.76
CA LEU A 26 29.52 -7.47 -11.28
C LEU A 26 30.67 -7.94 -10.37
N VAL A 27 31.14 -7.07 -9.47
CA VAL A 27 32.21 -7.35 -8.50
C VAL A 27 31.63 -7.81 -7.15
N ALA A 28 30.30 -7.74 -7.00
CA ALA A 28 29.66 -8.25 -5.80
C ALA A 28 29.85 -9.78 -5.69
N PRO A 29 30.12 -10.32 -4.50
CA PRO A 29 30.20 -11.77 -4.31
C PRO A 29 28.88 -12.43 -4.73
N GLU A 30 28.96 -13.53 -5.48
CA GLU A 30 27.77 -14.29 -5.92
C GLU A 30 26.98 -14.90 -4.75
N VAL A 31 27.59 -14.97 -3.57
CA VAL A 31 26.98 -15.51 -2.36
C VAL A 31 26.34 -14.37 -1.56
N ALA A 32 25.00 -14.39 -1.46
CA ALA A 32 24.28 -13.51 -0.56
C ALA A 32 24.70 -13.76 0.90
N PRO A 33 24.88 -12.72 1.74
CA PRO A 33 25.16 -12.92 3.15
C PRO A 33 24.05 -13.76 3.79
N THR A 34 24.44 -14.87 4.42
CA THR A 34 23.53 -15.80 5.08
C THR A 34 22.74 -15.07 6.16
N PRO A 35 21.39 -15.08 6.11
CA PRO A 35 20.59 -14.51 7.18
C PRO A 35 20.83 -15.30 8.46
N VAL A 36 21.23 -14.61 9.52
CA VAL A 36 21.38 -15.17 10.86
C VAL A 36 20.01 -15.73 11.28
N VAL A 37 19.91 -17.05 11.40
CA VAL A 37 18.69 -17.76 11.79
C VAL A 37 18.40 -17.51 13.26
N VAL A 38 17.40 -16.69 13.55
CA VAL A 38 16.76 -16.66 14.87
C VAL A 38 15.76 -17.84 14.91
N PRO A 39 15.84 -18.77 15.87
CA PRO A 39 15.04 -19.99 15.84
C PRO A 39 13.55 -19.69 16.06
N LYS A 40 12.70 -20.14 15.14
CA LYS A 40 11.23 -20.09 15.22
C LYS A 40 10.68 -21.37 15.84
N THR A 41 9.82 -21.24 16.84
CA THR A 41 8.95 -22.31 17.38
C THR A 41 7.94 -22.81 16.32
N PRO A 42 7.48 -24.07 16.38
CA PRO A 42 6.68 -24.68 15.32
C PRO A 42 5.20 -24.28 15.42
N VAL A 43 4.58 -23.95 14.28
CA VAL A 43 3.15 -23.66 14.15
C VAL A 43 2.46 -24.86 13.51
N THR A 44 1.46 -25.41 14.21
CA THR A 44 0.60 -26.52 13.81
C THR A 44 -0.11 -26.23 12.49
N VAL A 45 -0.01 -27.15 11.53
CA VAL A 45 -0.71 -27.09 10.24
C VAL A 45 -2.20 -27.36 10.46
N ARG A 46 -3.06 -26.36 10.22
CA ARG A 46 -4.51 -26.55 10.10
C ARG A 46 -4.87 -26.71 8.62
N GLU A 47 -5.52 -27.82 8.31
CA GLU A 47 -5.97 -28.20 6.97
C GLU A 47 -6.93 -27.17 6.37
N MET A 48 -6.62 -26.72 5.15
CA MET A 48 -7.40 -25.73 4.41
C MET A 48 -8.49 -26.41 3.59
N LYS A 49 -9.75 -26.07 3.88
CA LYS A 49 -10.90 -26.42 3.05
C LYS A 49 -10.85 -25.60 1.75
N VAL A 50 -10.89 -26.30 0.62
CA VAL A 50 -10.78 -25.78 -0.74
C VAL A 50 -11.91 -24.77 -1.02
N ALA A 51 -11.55 -23.50 -1.21
CA ALA A 51 -12.43 -22.48 -1.77
C ALA A 51 -12.07 -22.26 -3.24
N THR A 52 -13.11 -22.34 -4.08
CA THR A 52 -13.09 -22.25 -5.54
C THR A 52 -12.29 -21.06 -6.06
N GLY A 53 -11.51 -21.32 -7.12
CA GLY A 53 -10.51 -20.41 -7.67
C GLY A 53 -11.06 -19.05 -8.11
N ARG A 54 -10.99 -18.08 -7.21
CA ARG A 54 -10.86 -16.68 -7.60
C ARG A 54 -9.46 -16.51 -8.14
N LYS A 55 -9.29 -16.06 -9.39
CA LYS A 55 -7.99 -15.64 -9.90
C LYS A 55 -7.42 -14.61 -8.93
N ILE A 56 -6.43 -15.02 -8.15
CA ILE A 56 -5.78 -14.17 -7.17
C ILE A 56 -4.98 -13.14 -7.97
N ASP A 57 -5.49 -11.91 -8.05
CA ASP A 57 -4.78 -10.81 -8.68
C ASP A 57 -3.47 -10.60 -7.89
N GLY A 58 -2.32 -10.69 -8.55
CA GLY A 58 -1.00 -10.59 -7.90
C GLY A 58 -0.79 -9.28 -7.12
N ARG A 59 -1.58 -8.24 -7.40
CA ARG A 59 -1.63 -7.00 -6.61
C ARG A 59 -2.21 -7.21 -5.21
N THR A 60 -3.14 -8.15 -5.06
CA THR A 60 -3.76 -8.50 -3.78
C THR A 60 -2.80 -9.24 -2.85
N LEU A 61 -1.84 -10.00 -3.40
CA LEU A 61 -0.82 -10.72 -2.63
C LEU A 61 0.25 -9.81 -2.01
N ARG A 62 0.45 -8.61 -2.56
CA ARG A 62 1.37 -7.60 -2.00
C ARG A 62 0.68 -6.62 -1.06
N LYS A 63 -0.64 -6.77 -0.86
CA LYS A 63 -1.42 -5.88 -0.01
C LYS A 63 -1.09 -6.21 1.44
N THR A 64 -0.43 -5.30 2.14
CA THR A 64 -0.01 -5.48 3.54
C THR A 64 -1.20 -5.46 4.53
N ASN A 65 -2.44 -5.26 4.04
CA ASN A 65 -3.68 -5.12 4.83
C ASN A 65 -3.61 -4.10 5.97
N ARG A 66 -2.58 -3.25 6.03
CA ARG A 66 -2.40 -2.24 7.09
C ARG A 66 -3.42 -1.10 6.97
N THR A 67 -3.86 -0.77 5.74
CA THR A 67 -4.89 0.23 5.47
C THR A 67 -5.81 -0.23 4.34
N LEU A 68 -7.10 0.06 4.49
CA LEU A 68 -8.13 -0.16 3.46
C LEU A 68 -8.56 1.19 2.89
N ALA A 69 -8.76 1.25 1.59
CA ALA A 69 -9.26 2.47 0.95
C ALA A 69 -10.75 2.66 1.29
N PHE A 70 -11.10 3.82 1.84
CA PHE A 70 -12.46 4.20 2.14
C PHE A 70 -12.99 5.14 1.03
N ALA A 71 -13.59 4.56 -0.01
CA ALA A 71 -14.05 5.28 -1.19
C ALA A 71 -15.58 5.37 -1.20
N THR A 72 -16.12 6.42 -0.58
CA THR A 72 -17.55 6.70 -0.53
C THR A 72 -17.88 8.00 -1.27
N ARG A 73 -19.13 8.11 -1.75
CA ARG A 73 -19.67 9.38 -2.26
C ARG A 73 -20.48 10.04 -1.15
N VAL A 74 -20.26 11.33 -0.95
CA VAL A 74 -20.89 12.14 0.10
C VAL A 74 -21.40 13.44 -0.49
N THR A 75 -22.26 14.13 0.26
CA THR A 75 -22.70 15.49 -0.12
C THR A 75 -21.58 16.50 0.06
N GLU A 76 -21.65 17.60 -0.68
CA GLU A 76 -20.65 18.69 -0.62
C GLU A 76 -20.57 19.32 0.78
N ASP A 77 -21.72 19.57 1.41
CA ASP A 77 -21.79 20.12 2.76
C ASP A 77 -21.08 19.26 3.80
N PHE A 78 -21.18 17.93 3.66
CA PHE A 78 -20.49 17.00 4.54
C PHE A 78 -18.97 17.10 4.36
N ASP A 79 -18.49 17.04 3.12
CA ASP A 79 -17.05 17.15 2.81
C ASP A 79 -16.46 18.47 3.31
N ASN A 80 -17.15 19.58 3.06
CA ASN A 80 -16.74 20.91 3.51
C ASN A 80 -16.63 21.00 5.05
N ARG A 81 -17.58 20.41 5.78
CA ARG A 81 -17.56 20.37 7.25
C ARG A 81 -16.38 19.56 7.77
N VAL A 82 -16.13 18.39 7.19
CA VAL A 82 -15.02 17.52 7.61
C VAL A 82 -13.67 18.21 7.36
N ARG A 83 -13.49 18.83 6.19
CA ARG A 83 -12.27 19.59 5.86
C ARG A 83 -12.04 20.75 6.81
N LYS A 84 -13.08 21.53 7.12
CA LYS A 84 -12.98 22.65 8.07
C LYS A 84 -12.56 22.19 9.47
N ILE A 85 -13.06 21.05 9.94
CA ILE A 85 -12.66 20.46 11.23
C ILE A 85 -11.20 20.03 11.17
N ALA A 86 -10.82 19.29 10.12
CA ALA A 86 -9.44 18.81 9.90
C ALA A 86 -8.43 19.96 9.89
N GLU A 87 -8.70 21.05 9.16
CA GLU A 87 -7.85 22.24 9.12
C GLU A 87 -7.73 22.90 10.49
N LYS A 88 -8.84 23.03 11.21
CA LYS A 88 -8.86 23.66 12.54
C LYS A 88 -8.08 22.86 13.57
N THR A 89 -8.12 21.53 13.50
CA THR A 89 -7.47 20.64 14.48
C THR A 89 -6.11 20.13 14.03
N GLY A 90 -5.70 20.40 12.79
CA GLY A 90 -4.46 19.88 12.21
C GLY A 90 -4.48 18.36 11.97
N LEU A 91 -5.66 17.77 11.84
CA LEU A 91 -5.84 16.32 11.62
C LEU A 91 -6.02 16.00 10.13
N LYS A 92 -5.78 14.75 9.75
CA LYS A 92 -6.20 14.25 8.44
C LYS A 92 -7.71 14.03 8.43
N ILE A 93 -8.33 14.15 7.25
CA ILE A 93 -9.75 13.84 7.03
C ILE A 93 -10.10 12.45 7.59
N VAL A 94 -9.24 11.44 7.36
CA VAL A 94 -9.46 10.07 7.87
C VAL A 94 -9.48 10.02 9.40
N GLU A 95 -8.59 10.74 10.08
CA GLU A 95 -8.50 10.77 11.55
C GLU A 95 -9.74 11.44 12.16
N VAL A 96 -10.29 12.46 11.49
CA VAL A 96 -11.56 13.09 11.89
C VAL A 96 -12.72 12.09 11.77
N LEU A 97 -12.74 11.28 10.70
CA LEU A 97 -13.78 10.28 10.49
C LEU A 97 -13.70 9.13 11.50
N GLU A 98 -12.49 8.66 11.83
CA GLU A 98 -12.27 7.65 12.87
C GLU A 98 -12.74 8.17 14.24
N ALA A 99 -12.37 9.40 14.62
CA ALA A 99 -12.83 10.02 15.86
C ALA A 99 -14.36 10.22 15.89
N ALA A 100 -14.98 10.52 14.75
CA ALA A 100 -16.42 10.63 14.64
C ALA A 100 -17.12 9.27 14.84
N LEU A 101 -16.53 8.18 14.34
CA LEU A 101 -17.02 6.83 14.58
C LEU A 101 -16.91 6.45 16.07
N ASP A 102 -15.77 6.73 16.70
CA ASP A 102 -15.59 6.48 18.14
C ASP A 102 -16.56 7.30 19.00
N ALA A 103 -16.91 8.51 18.59
CA ALA A 103 -17.94 9.31 19.24
C ALA A 103 -19.33 8.68 19.07
N TYR A 104 -19.66 8.28 17.85
CA TYR A 104 -20.93 7.60 17.55
C TYR A 104 -21.09 6.32 18.38
N ASP A 105 -20.05 5.48 18.46
CA ASP A 105 -20.09 4.24 19.22
C ASP A 105 -20.19 4.47 20.73
N ARG A 106 -19.56 5.52 21.27
CA ARG A 106 -19.69 5.87 22.69
C ARG A 106 -21.12 6.28 23.05
N GLU A 107 -21.78 7.03 22.17
CA GLU A 107 -23.16 7.48 22.39
C GLU A 107 -24.19 6.37 22.18
N ASN A 108 -23.91 5.44 21.25
CA ASN A 108 -24.85 4.38 20.85
C ASN A 108 -24.47 2.99 21.37
N LYS A 109 -23.50 2.87 22.27
CA LYS A 109 -23.10 1.57 22.82
C LYS A 109 -24.31 0.94 23.51
N PRO A 110 -24.82 -0.22 23.05
CA PRO A 110 -25.90 -0.89 23.74
C PRO A 110 -25.37 -1.32 25.10
N THR A 111 -25.89 -0.71 26.17
CA THR A 111 -25.80 -1.26 27.52
C THR A 111 -26.50 -2.61 27.50
N GLY A 112 -25.73 -3.67 27.28
CA GLY A 112 -26.11 -5.05 27.48
C GLY A 112 -25.50 -5.57 28.78
#